data_AF-A0A3M6U3T8-F1
#
_entry.id   AF-A0A3M6U3T8-F1
#
_cell.length_a   1.000
_cell.length_b   1.000
_cell.length_c   1.000
_cell.angle_alpha   90.00
_cell.angle_beta   90.00
_cell.angle_gamma   90.00
#
_symmetry.space_group_name_H-M   'P 1'
#
loop_
_entity.id
_entity.type
_entity.pdbx_description
1 polymer ?
#
loop_
_entity_poly.entity_id
_entity_poly.type
_entity_poly.pdbx_seq_one_letter_code
_entity_poly.pdbx_strand_id
1 'polypeptide(L)'
;MRWCTIKALEQQKCQDFVSALKNLSSELNITLKASCVQGSNAIDCMLKIKDGQADLITLDGGEIYEAGKNYEMTPVVAEYYGEGTGTSYYAVAVVKGSGSVKSIKDLRGKKTCHTGAGKTAGWVVPVGTLLSKKYMDQDSTCNPYVSAGKYFSESCVPRVKEEKIDTTKKNPDNLCALCKDECMKDGNYSGYSGAFKCLMDGAGEVAFVKHTTVSESPASASDYLYLCYDGTTAEIGQHINCHLAKVPSHAVMTKKGHSKMTTYVKILLETSTRYGNDSGDGFRMFDSSKYPDGKDLLFKDSTEKLEDVSAMTYEKFLGEEYMGDVSAINDCVPISAAESKRPFFVGSLLLSSVALVLLV
;
A
#
# COMPACT_ATOMS: atom_id res chain seq x y z
N MET A 1 26.86 4.36 -0.96
CA MET A 1 25.56 4.04 -0.36
C MET A 1 24.99 5.32 0.20
N ARG A 2 24.20 6.00 -0.61
CA ARG A 2 23.45 7.20 -0.27
C ARG A 2 22.02 6.78 -0.02
N TRP A 3 21.65 6.64 1.24
CA TRP A 3 20.30 6.25 1.63
C TRP A 3 19.37 7.46 1.54
N CYS A 4 18.29 7.34 0.79
CA CYS A 4 17.31 8.41 0.64
C CYS A 4 16.23 8.31 1.73
N THR A 5 15.98 9.42 2.43
CA THR A 5 14.94 9.53 3.47
C THR A 5 13.89 10.56 3.05
N ILE A 6 12.68 10.44 3.59
CA ILE A 6 11.54 11.30 3.23
C ILE A 6 11.01 12.12 4.41
N LYS A 7 11.48 11.87 5.64
CA LYS A 7 11.09 12.60 6.86
C LYS A 7 12.31 13.08 7.64
N ALA A 8 12.15 14.15 8.42
CA ALA A 8 13.22 14.68 9.28
C ALA A 8 13.69 13.66 10.34
N LEU A 9 12.76 12.98 11.03
CA LEU A 9 13.10 11.92 11.99
C LEU A 9 13.77 10.72 11.31
N GLU A 10 13.35 10.41 10.09
CA GLU A 10 13.97 9.34 9.30
C GLU A 10 15.40 9.73 8.86
N GLN A 11 15.61 10.98 8.47
CA GLN A 11 16.94 11.53 8.22
C GLN A 11 17.83 11.43 9.46
N GLN A 12 17.29 11.69 10.65
CA GLN A 12 18.01 11.52 11.92
C GLN A 12 18.39 10.05 12.16
N LYS A 13 17.44 9.10 12.03
CA LYS A 13 17.73 7.67 12.15
C LYS A 13 18.72 7.18 11.10
N CYS A 14 18.69 7.75 9.90
CA CYS A 14 19.66 7.46 8.85
C CYS A 14 21.08 7.84 9.25
N GLN A 15 21.31 8.94 9.97
CA GLN A 15 22.66 9.31 10.41
C GLN A 15 23.23 8.28 11.40
N ASP A 16 22.38 7.79 12.31
CA ASP A 16 22.74 6.72 13.23
C ASP A 16 23.00 5.40 12.47
N PHE A 17 22.14 5.07 11.50
CA PHE A 17 22.29 3.90 10.62
C PHE A 17 23.60 3.93 9.82
N VAL A 18 23.93 5.07 9.21
CA VAL A 18 25.19 5.27 8.47
C VAL A 18 26.41 5.12 9.39
N SER A 19 26.30 5.52 10.65
CA SER A 19 27.36 5.33 11.63
C SER A 19 27.56 3.85 11.98
N ALA A 20 26.46 3.11 12.17
CA ALA A 20 26.50 1.65 12.34
C ALA A 20 27.10 0.92 11.12
N LEU A 21 26.70 1.33 9.90
CA LEU A 21 27.24 0.79 8.65
C LEU A 21 28.74 1.01 8.51
N LYS A 22 29.26 2.19 8.91
CA LYS A 22 30.70 2.47 8.85
C LYS A 22 31.49 1.50 9.72
N ASN A 23 31.06 1.29 10.96
CA ASN A 23 31.70 0.37 11.90
C ASN A 23 31.71 -1.06 11.34
N LEU A 24 30.53 -1.56 10.93
CA LEU A 24 30.39 -2.91 10.40
C LEU A 24 31.17 -3.11 9.09
N SER A 25 31.17 -2.11 8.19
CA SER A 25 31.91 -2.20 6.95
C SER A 25 33.43 -2.29 7.16
N SER A 26 33.95 -1.64 8.20
CA SER A 26 35.36 -1.75 8.59
C SER A 26 35.70 -3.14 9.12
N GLU A 27 34.85 -3.70 9.99
CA GLU A 27 35.03 -5.06 10.53
C GLU A 27 35.03 -6.12 9.42
N LEU A 28 34.16 -5.95 8.42
CA LEU A 28 33.99 -6.88 7.31
C LEU A 28 34.95 -6.63 6.13
N ASN A 29 35.87 -5.67 6.23
CA ASN A 29 36.76 -5.22 5.15
C ASN A 29 36.00 -4.84 3.85
N ILE A 30 34.82 -4.24 3.99
CA ILE A 30 34.00 -3.76 2.87
C ILE A 30 34.27 -2.27 2.68
N THR A 31 34.75 -1.87 1.49
CA THR A 31 34.91 -0.45 1.16
C THR A 31 33.54 0.19 0.91
N LEU A 32 32.99 0.86 1.93
CA LEU A 32 31.68 1.50 1.87
C LEU A 32 31.75 2.97 2.31
N LYS A 33 31.43 3.89 1.39
CA LYS A 33 31.10 5.28 1.74
C LYS A 33 29.59 5.40 1.87
N ALA A 34 29.13 5.53 3.12
CA ALA A 34 27.73 5.65 3.49
C ALA A 34 27.38 7.09 3.88
N SER A 35 26.23 7.58 3.41
CA SER A 35 25.66 8.89 3.76
C SER A 35 24.14 8.90 3.56
N CYS A 36 23.48 9.95 4.04
CA CYS A 36 22.04 10.14 3.90
C CYS A 36 21.74 11.29 2.94
N VAL A 37 20.71 11.13 2.13
CA VAL A 37 20.17 12.15 1.22
C VAL A 37 18.70 12.33 1.60
N GLN A 38 18.25 13.57 1.78
CA GLN A 38 16.84 13.81 2.08
C GLN A 38 16.09 14.18 0.80
N GLY A 39 15.00 13.46 0.53
CA GLY A 39 14.00 13.80 -0.47
C GLY A 39 12.75 14.42 0.15
N SER A 40 11.91 15.03 -0.68
CA SER A 40 10.61 15.58 -0.22
C SER A 40 9.54 14.49 -0.05
N ASN A 41 9.68 13.38 -0.79
CA ASN A 41 8.78 12.25 -0.84
C ASN A 41 9.44 11.06 -1.55
N ALA A 42 8.76 9.92 -1.59
CA ALA A 42 9.28 8.72 -2.22
C ALA A 42 9.59 8.94 -3.72
N ILE A 43 8.77 9.69 -4.45
CA ILE A 43 8.99 9.95 -5.87
C ILE A 43 10.23 10.84 -6.11
N ASP A 44 10.49 11.83 -5.25
CA ASP A 44 11.72 12.61 -5.29
C ASP A 44 12.94 11.72 -5.02
N CYS A 45 12.84 10.79 -4.07
CA CYS A 45 13.89 9.79 -3.86
C CYS A 45 14.09 8.86 -5.07
N MET A 46 13.02 8.40 -5.72
CA MET A 46 13.11 7.61 -6.95
C MET A 46 13.79 8.40 -8.08
N LEU A 47 13.45 9.67 -8.27
CA LEU A 47 14.11 10.58 -9.22
C LEU A 47 15.60 10.74 -8.88
N LYS A 48 15.93 11.03 -7.61
CA LYS A 48 17.32 11.14 -7.16
C LYS A 48 18.11 9.85 -7.38
N ILE A 49 17.50 8.68 -7.23
CA ILE A 49 18.16 7.40 -7.52
C ILE A 49 18.37 7.22 -9.02
N LYS A 50 17.37 7.54 -9.84
CA LYS A 50 17.45 7.50 -11.31
C LYS A 50 18.59 8.38 -11.83
N ASP A 51 18.70 9.60 -11.30
CA ASP A 51 19.68 10.63 -11.64
C ASP A 51 21.05 10.40 -10.97
N GLY A 52 21.20 9.35 -10.16
CA GLY A 52 22.46 9.03 -9.50
C GLY A 52 22.85 10.02 -8.40
N GLN A 53 21.88 10.70 -7.78
CA GLN A 53 22.04 11.56 -6.60
C GLN A 53 21.83 10.82 -5.27
N ALA A 54 21.06 9.72 -5.29
CA ALA A 54 20.90 8.76 -4.19
C ALA A 54 21.09 7.33 -4.72
N ASP A 55 21.16 6.34 -3.81
CA ASP A 55 21.43 4.94 -4.18
C ASP A 55 20.29 3.98 -3.77
N LEU A 56 19.64 4.22 -2.63
CA LEU A 56 18.70 3.29 -2.00
C LEU A 56 17.55 4.02 -1.32
N ILE A 57 16.39 3.38 -1.25
CA ILE A 57 15.23 3.77 -0.45
C ILE A 57 14.39 2.52 -0.14
N THR A 58 13.76 2.46 1.03
CA THR A 58 12.74 1.45 1.35
C THR A 58 11.37 1.92 0.87
N LEU A 59 10.65 1.07 0.15
CA LEU A 59 9.36 1.41 -0.49
C LEU A 59 8.29 0.35 -0.17
N ASP A 60 7.03 0.78 -0.08
CA ASP A 60 5.89 -0.16 -0.03
C ASP A 60 5.53 -0.70 -1.42
N GLY A 61 4.71 -1.75 -1.50
CA GLY A 61 4.38 -2.42 -2.76
C GLY A 61 3.86 -1.49 -3.88
N GLY A 62 3.06 -0.47 -3.53
CA GLY A 62 2.55 0.50 -4.52
C GLY A 62 3.67 1.38 -5.08
N GLU A 63 4.57 1.81 -4.20
CA GLU A 63 5.77 2.55 -4.57
C GLU A 63 6.81 1.68 -5.30
N ILE A 64 6.89 0.38 -5.01
CA ILE A 64 7.75 -0.57 -5.73
C ILE A 64 7.27 -0.72 -7.18
N TYR A 65 5.95 -0.81 -7.39
CA TYR A 65 5.36 -0.83 -8.74
C TYR A 65 5.75 0.44 -9.51
N GLU A 66 5.55 1.60 -8.90
CA GLU A 66 5.89 2.90 -9.48
C GLU A 66 7.39 3.01 -9.80
N ALA A 67 8.24 2.65 -8.84
CA ALA A 67 9.70 2.67 -8.97
C ALA A 67 10.21 1.76 -10.09
N GLY A 68 9.64 0.55 -10.21
CA GLY A 68 9.98 -0.39 -11.26
C GLY A 68 9.53 0.07 -12.64
N LYS A 69 8.26 0.49 -12.75
CA LYS A 69 7.63 0.87 -14.03
C LYS A 69 8.17 2.18 -14.60
N ASN A 70 8.34 3.22 -13.78
CA ASN A 70 8.62 4.58 -14.25
C ASN A 70 10.06 5.07 -13.95
N TYR A 71 10.75 4.42 -13.01
CA TYR A 71 12.08 4.85 -12.53
C TYR A 71 13.19 3.83 -12.74
N GLU A 72 12.90 2.71 -13.41
CA GLU A 72 13.87 1.65 -13.75
C GLU A 72 14.60 1.13 -12.50
N MET A 73 13.86 0.93 -11.41
CA MET A 73 14.39 0.42 -10.15
C MET A 73 14.12 -1.09 -9.97
N THR A 74 14.88 -1.74 -9.10
CA THR A 74 14.78 -3.17 -8.79
C THR A 74 14.97 -3.40 -7.29
N PRO A 75 14.34 -4.43 -6.71
CA PRO A 75 14.51 -4.74 -5.29
C PRO A 75 15.91 -5.27 -4.97
N VAL A 76 16.37 -5.04 -3.74
CA VAL A 76 17.68 -5.43 -3.21
C VAL A 76 17.49 -6.43 -2.08
N VAL A 77 16.79 -6.01 -1.04
CA VAL A 77 16.43 -6.82 0.13
C VAL A 77 15.00 -6.47 0.55
N ALA A 78 14.28 -7.44 1.09
CA ALA A 78 12.90 -7.29 1.53
C ALA A 78 12.81 -7.42 3.05
N GLU A 79 11.87 -6.71 3.65
CA GLU A 79 11.53 -6.88 5.07
C GLU A 79 10.84 -8.23 5.29
N TYR A 80 11.25 -8.96 6.32
CA TYR A 80 10.66 -10.22 6.75
C TYR A 80 10.01 -10.05 8.12
N TYR A 81 8.79 -10.56 8.27
CA TYR A 81 7.93 -10.30 9.42
C TYR A 81 7.58 -11.55 10.26
N GLY A 82 8.37 -12.61 10.18
CA GLY A 82 8.18 -13.81 11.00
C GLY A 82 7.69 -15.05 10.27
N GLU A 83 7.71 -16.17 10.99
CA GLU A 83 7.21 -17.46 10.50
C GLU A 83 5.69 -17.38 10.27
N GLY A 84 5.26 -17.57 9.02
CA GLY A 84 3.86 -17.54 8.57
C GLY A 84 3.53 -16.40 7.61
N THR A 85 4.12 -15.23 7.82
CA THR A 85 4.00 -14.05 6.95
C THR A 85 5.14 -13.98 5.93
N GLY A 86 6.37 -14.31 6.33
CA GLY A 86 7.54 -14.27 5.46
C GLY A 86 7.86 -12.85 5.00
N THR A 87 8.15 -12.69 3.71
CA THR A 87 8.25 -11.40 3.00
C THR A 87 6.88 -10.91 2.51
N SER A 88 5.84 -11.08 3.32
CA SER A 88 4.47 -10.64 3.01
C SER A 88 3.76 -10.18 4.27
N TYR A 89 2.69 -9.41 4.11
CA TYR A 89 1.79 -9.05 5.20
C TYR A 89 0.34 -9.03 4.71
N TYR A 90 -0.61 -8.96 5.64
CA TYR A 90 -2.02 -8.88 5.29
C TYR A 90 -2.52 -7.43 5.34
N ALA A 91 -3.15 -6.99 4.25
CA ALA A 91 -3.91 -5.76 4.17
C ALA A 91 -5.32 -6.01 4.73
N VAL A 92 -5.74 -5.20 5.70
CA VAL A 92 -6.99 -5.38 6.44
C VAL A 92 -7.79 -4.09 6.50
N ALA A 93 -9.11 -4.22 6.66
CA ALA A 93 -10.01 -3.12 6.99
C ALA A 93 -10.44 -3.25 8.46
N VAL A 94 -10.12 -2.25 9.28
CA VAL A 94 -10.40 -2.24 10.72
C VAL A 94 -11.56 -1.29 11.00
N VAL A 95 -12.50 -1.72 11.82
CA VAL A 95 -13.64 -0.92 12.29
C VAL A 95 -13.76 -1.01 13.81
N LYS A 96 -14.45 -0.06 14.43
CA LYS A 96 -14.84 -0.18 15.85
C LYS A 96 -15.93 -1.24 16.02
N GLY A 97 -15.79 -2.11 17.02
CA GLY A 97 -16.76 -3.15 17.35
C GLY A 97 -18.14 -2.60 17.72
N SER A 98 -18.21 -1.41 18.31
CA SER A 98 -19.46 -0.69 18.62
C SER A 98 -20.06 0.07 17.44
N GLY A 99 -19.34 0.17 16.30
CA GLY A 99 -19.77 0.91 15.12
C GLY A 99 -20.84 0.21 14.28
N SER A 100 -21.47 0.97 13.38
CA SER A 100 -22.54 0.47 12.49
C SER A 100 -22.03 -0.30 11.26
N VAL A 101 -20.77 -0.16 10.89
CA VAL A 101 -20.16 -0.84 9.73
C VAL A 101 -19.82 -2.28 10.13
N LYS A 102 -20.48 -3.27 9.49
CA LYS A 102 -20.31 -4.71 9.78
C LYS A 102 -19.97 -5.53 8.54
N SER A 103 -19.89 -4.90 7.39
CA SER A 103 -19.47 -5.54 6.14
C SER A 103 -18.72 -4.54 5.27
N ILE A 104 -17.80 -5.05 4.44
CA ILE A 104 -17.18 -4.25 3.37
C ILE A 104 -18.23 -3.65 2.40
N LYS A 105 -19.43 -4.26 2.32
CA LYS A 105 -20.58 -3.77 1.55
C LYS A 105 -21.19 -2.49 2.12
N ASP A 106 -21.00 -2.24 3.41
CA ASP A 106 -21.59 -1.09 4.12
C ASP A 106 -20.80 0.20 3.90
N LEU A 107 -19.69 0.14 3.17
CA LEU A 107 -18.72 1.24 3.06
C LEU A 107 -19.19 2.41 2.18
N ARG A 108 -20.27 2.25 1.42
CA ARG A 108 -20.84 3.34 0.62
C ARG A 108 -21.32 4.48 1.53
N GLY A 109 -20.85 5.68 1.27
CA GLY A 109 -21.16 6.89 2.04
C GLY A 109 -20.49 6.96 3.42
N LYS A 110 -19.55 6.07 3.72
CA LYS A 110 -18.84 6.03 5.01
C LYS A 110 -17.61 6.92 5.03
N LYS A 111 -17.20 7.30 6.24
CA LYS A 111 -15.96 8.05 6.49
C LYS A 111 -14.77 7.11 6.56
N THR A 112 -13.70 7.37 5.80
CA THR A 112 -12.59 6.40 5.65
C THR A 112 -11.20 6.97 5.95
N CYS A 113 -10.36 6.17 6.61
CA CYS A 113 -8.98 6.51 6.95
C CYS A 113 -8.02 5.64 6.12
N HIS A 114 -7.15 6.28 5.35
CA HIS A 114 -6.19 5.61 4.45
C HIS A 114 -4.75 5.98 4.84
N THR A 115 -3.80 5.06 4.64
CA THR A 115 -2.39 5.33 4.96
C THR A 115 -1.73 6.38 4.06
N GLY A 116 -2.28 6.58 2.86
CA GLY A 116 -1.74 7.52 1.87
C GLY A 116 -2.19 7.16 0.45
N ALA A 117 -2.19 8.13 -0.44
CA ALA A 117 -2.46 7.92 -1.86
C ALA A 117 -1.47 6.89 -2.46
N GLY A 118 -1.98 5.89 -3.17
CA GLY A 118 -1.14 4.90 -3.88
C GLY A 118 -0.51 3.83 -2.99
N LYS A 119 -0.65 3.90 -1.66
CA LYS A 119 -0.10 2.91 -0.72
C LYS A 119 -0.80 1.55 -0.86
N THR A 120 -0.06 0.45 -0.70
CA THR A 120 -0.59 -0.91 -0.85
C THR A 120 -1.86 -1.18 -0.02
N ALA A 121 -1.74 -1.28 1.31
CA ALA A 121 -2.88 -1.67 2.15
C ALA A 121 -3.87 -0.53 2.41
N GLY A 122 -3.40 0.72 2.34
CA GLY A 122 -4.23 1.89 2.58
C GLY A 122 -5.03 2.35 1.37
N TRP A 123 -4.62 2.00 0.14
CA TRP A 123 -5.26 2.50 -1.07
C TRP A 123 -5.45 1.41 -2.13
N VAL A 124 -4.36 0.80 -2.60
CA VAL A 124 -4.41 -0.13 -3.74
C VAL A 124 -5.34 -1.31 -3.46
N VAL A 125 -5.12 -2.04 -2.37
CA VAL A 125 -5.95 -3.19 -2.01
C VAL A 125 -7.41 -2.82 -1.75
N PRO A 126 -7.75 -1.85 -0.87
CA PRO A 126 -9.16 -1.58 -0.57
C PRO A 126 -9.93 -1.01 -1.76
N VAL A 127 -9.35 -0.08 -2.53
CA VAL A 127 -10.01 0.48 -3.73
C VAL A 127 -10.11 -0.59 -4.82
N GLY A 128 -9.05 -1.35 -5.07
CA GLY A 128 -9.04 -2.47 -6.02
C GLY A 128 -10.09 -3.53 -5.67
N THR A 129 -10.18 -3.92 -4.40
CA THR A 129 -11.20 -4.85 -3.90
C THR A 129 -12.63 -4.34 -4.13
N LEU A 130 -12.89 -3.07 -3.85
CA LEU A 130 -14.22 -2.48 -4.02
C LEU A 130 -14.62 -2.39 -5.51
N LEU A 131 -13.68 -2.07 -6.39
CA LEU A 131 -13.88 -2.03 -7.85
C LEU A 131 -14.07 -3.44 -8.45
N SER A 132 -13.24 -4.41 -8.04
CA SER A 132 -13.29 -5.78 -8.57
C SER A 132 -14.57 -6.49 -8.17
N LYS A 133 -15.02 -6.30 -6.92
CA LYS A 133 -16.31 -6.82 -6.42
C LYS A 133 -17.54 -6.05 -6.90
N LYS A 134 -17.38 -4.98 -7.68
CA LYS A 134 -18.47 -4.12 -8.17
C LYS A 134 -19.31 -3.50 -7.04
N TYR A 135 -18.71 -3.28 -5.87
CA TYR A 135 -19.34 -2.48 -4.82
C TYR A 135 -19.18 -0.98 -5.10
N MET A 136 -18.02 -0.61 -5.63
CA MET A 136 -17.72 0.73 -6.13
C MET A 136 -17.69 0.72 -7.66
N ASP A 137 -18.36 1.70 -8.26
CA ASP A 137 -18.36 1.88 -9.71
C ASP A 137 -17.09 2.60 -10.15
N GLN A 138 -16.51 2.16 -11.27
CA GLN A 138 -15.39 2.86 -11.89
C GLN A 138 -15.88 4.14 -12.57
N ASP A 139 -15.20 5.25 -12.30
CA ASP A 139 -15.48 6.51 -12.97
C ASP A 139 -15.11 6.48 -14.45
N SER A 140 -15.87 7.20 -15.28
CA SER A 140 -15.63 7.33 -16.73
C SER A 140 -14.25 7.89 -17.11
N THR A 141 -13.57 8.62 -16.21
CA THR A 141 -12.20 9.11 -16.43
C THR A 141 -11.14 8.08 -16.06
N CYS A 142 -11.55 6.90 -15.58
CA CYS A 142 -10.72 5.85 -15.01
C CYS A 142 -9.82 6.33 -13.86
N ASN A 143 -10.17 7.44 -13.23
CA ASN A 143 -9.46 7.91 -12.06
C ASN A 143 -10.03 7.20 -10.81
N PRO A 144 -9.26 6.32 -10.15
CA PRO A 144 -9.72 5.61 -8.96
C PRO A 144 -10.01 6.56 -7.78
N TYR A 145 -9.33 7.71 -7.70
CA TYR A 145 -9.62 8.74 -6.71
C TYR A 145 -10.99 9.38 -6.96
N VAL A 146 -11.36 9.64 -8.22
CA VAL A 146 -12.71 10.15 -8.55
C VAL A 146 -13.78 9.11 -8.21
N SER A 147 -13.51 7.84 -8.50
CA SER A 147 -14.40 6.72 -8.15
C SER A 147 -14.62 6.66 -6.62
N ALA A 148 -13.54 6.70 -5.86
CA ALA A 148 -13.56 6.71 -4.39
C ALA A 148 -14.29 7.93 -3.82
N GLY A 149 -14.08 9.13 -4.36
CA GLY A 149 -14.75 10.34 -3.89
C GLY A 149 -16.25 10.38 -4.18
N LYS A 150 -16.74 9.62 -5.16
CA LYS A 150 -18.18 9.39 -5.38
C LYS A 150 -18.76 8.34 -4.44
N TYR A 151 -17.93 7.40 -3.98
CA TYR A 151 -18.36 6.26 -3.18
C TYR A 151 -18.34 6.54 -1.67
N PHE A 152 -17.30 7.20 -1.17
CA PHE A 152 -17.15 7.61 0.24
C PHE A 152 -17.68 9.02 0.47
N SER A 153 -18.15 9.31 1.69
CA SER A 153 -18.63 10.66 2.03
C SER A 153 -17.47 11.62 2.29
N GLU A 154 -16.58 11.25 3.19
CA GLU A 154 -15.37 11.99 3.57
C GLU A 154 -14.23 11.02 3.84
N SER A 155 -13.00 11.37 3.48
CA SER A 155 -11.84 10.53 3.76
C SER A 155 -10.66 11.34 4.28
N CYS A 156 -9.71 10.63 4.87
CA CYS A 156 -8.33 11.05 4.94
C CYS A 156 -7.49 10.17 4.00
N VAL A 157 -7.06 10.75 2.88
CA VAL A 157 -6.11 10.17 1.95
C VAL A 157 -4.91 11.13 1.85
N PRO A 158 -3.87 10.94 2.69
CA PRO A 158 -2.69 11.78 2.66
C PRO A 158 -2.06 11.90 1.27
N ARG A 159 -1.59 13.10 0.93
CA ARG A 159 -0.94 13.47 -0.34
C ARG A 159 -1.80 13.32 -1.60
N VAL A 160 -3.11 13.12 -1.48
CA VAL A 160 -4.00 12.88 -2.64
C VAL A 160 -4.03 14.02 -3.66
N LYS A 161 -3.65 15.25 -3.27
CA LYS A 161 -3.58 16.43 -4.16
C LYS A 161 -2.16 16.75 -4.65
N GLU A 162 -1.17 15.98 -4.24
CA GLU A 162 0.22 16.20 -4.66
C GLU A 162 0.32 16.14 -6.19
N GLU A 163 1.06 17.05 -6.84
CA GLU A 163 1.03 17.24 -8.31
C GLU A 163 1.36 15.96 -9.10
N LYS A 164 2.20 15.08 -8.55
CA LYS A 164 2.56 13.80 -9.18
C LYS A 164 1.46 12.74 -9.07
N ILE A 165 0.53 12.91 -8.13
CA ILE A 165 -0.63 12.03 -7.91
C ILE A 165 -1.86 12.63 -8.61
N ASP A 166 -2.15 13.91 -8.39
CA ASP A 166 -3.28 14.63 -8.99
C ASP A 166 -2.85 15.42 -10.24
N THR A 167 -2.26 14.70 -11.21
CA THR A 167 -1.70 15.29 -12.43
C THR A 167 -2.70 16.09 -13.27
N THR A 168 -3.99 15.80 -13.11
CA THR A 168 -5.08 16.48 -13.83
C THR A 168 -5.88 17.46 -12.96
N LYS A 169 -5.52 17.61 -11.67
CA LYS A 169 -6.23 18.43 -10.68
C LYS A 169 -7.72 18.07 -10.55
N LYS A 170 -8.03 16.76 -10.65
CA LYS A 170 -9.38 16.21 -10.62
C LYS A 170 -9.67 15.33 -9.42
N ASN A 171 -8.66 15.03 -8.59
CA ASN A 171 -8.91 14.23 -7.40
C ASN A 171 -9.93 14.96 -6.49
N PRO A 172 -10.97 14.30 -5.96
CA PRO A 172 -12.01 14.99 -5.19
C PRO A 172 -11.52 15.57 -3.85
N ASP A 173 -12.06 16.73 -3.45
CA ASP A 173 -11.68 17.39 -2.18
C ASP A 173 -12.13 16.60 -0.94
N ASN A 174 -13.23 15.85 -1.05
CA ASN A 174 -13.72 15.04 0.07
C ASN A 174 -12.73 13.93 0.47
N LEU A 175 -11.78 13.57 -0.39
CA LEU A 175 -10.73 12.61 -0.06
C LEU A 175 -9.73 13.11 1.00
N CYS A 176 -9.70 14.42 1.30
CA CYS A 176 -8.91 14.95 2.41
C CYS A 176 -9.74 15.74 3.43
N ALA A 177 -11.07 15.58 3.41
CA ALA A 177 -11.96 16.26 4.34
C ALA A 177 -11.62 15.97 5.82
N LEU A 178 -11.14 14.76 6.12
CA LEU A 178 -10.76 14.34 7.48
C LEU A 178 -9.31 14.72 7.86
N CYS A 179 -8.50 15.20 6.92
CA CYS A 179 -7.12 15.62 7.16
C CYS A 179 -6.69 16.71 6.17
N LYS A 180 -7.36 17.86 6.23
CA LYS A 180 -7.17 18.97 5.28
C LYS A 180 -5.71 19.41 5.14
N ASP A 181 -4.96 19.41 6.24
CA ASP A 181 -3.54 19.80 6.26
C ASP A 181 -2.59 18.74 5.68
N GLU A 182 -3.08 17.54 5.40
CA GLU A 182 -2.33 16.40 4.86
C GLU A 182 -2.63 16.15 3.38
N CYS A 183 -3.40 17.02 2.74
CA CYS A 183 -3.83 16.86 1.36
C CYS A 183 -2.63 16.91 0.37
N MET A 184 -1.55 17.62 0.74
CA MET A 184 -0.32 17.83 -0.05
C MET A 184 0.96 17.28 0.61
N LYS A 185 0.86 16.74 1.83
CA LYS A 185 2.01 16.33 2.65
C LYS A 185 1.60 15.26 3.65
N ASP A 186 2.56 14.60 4.26
CA ASP A 186 2.26 13.74 5.41
C ASP A 186 1.94 14.58 6.66
N GLY A 187 1.16 14.00 7.56
CA GLY A 187 0.88 14.54 8.89
C GLY A 187 0.48 13.45 9.89
N ASN A 188 -0.45 13.79 10.76
CA ASN A 188 -0.87 13.01 11.92
C ASN A 188 -1.64 11.74 11.56
N TYR A 189 -2.39 11.76 10.45
CA TYR A 189 -3.17 10.62 9.95
C TYR A 189 -2.48 9.86 8.81
N SER A 190 -1.20 10.15 8.56
CA SER A 190 -0.41 9.50 7.53
C SER A 190 0.26 8.20 8.00
N GLY A 191 0.38 7.24 7.08
CA GLY A 191 0.94 5.92 7.37
C GLY A 191 -0.02 5.02 8.16
N TYR A 192 0.46 3.84 8.55
CA TYR A 192 -0.35 2.84 9.24
C TYR A 192 -0.89 3.33 10.59
N SER A 193 0.00 3.82 11.46
CA SER A 193 -0.38 4.34 12.77
C SER A 193 -1.30 5.56 12.67
N GLY A 194 -1.06 6.45 11.70
CA GLY A 194 -1.90 7.62 11.48
C GLY A 194 -3.30 7.27 10.99
N ALA A 195 -3.42 6.35 10.03
CA ALA A 195 -4.72 5.90 9.54
C ALA A 195 -5.53 5.20 10.64
N PHE A 196 -4.87 4.40 11.49
CA PHE A 196 -5.53 3.82 12.65
C PHE A 196 -5.90 4.88 13.69
N LYS A 197 -5.05 5.89 13.92
CA LYS A 197 -5.36 7.03 14.78
C LYS A 197 -6.60 7.80 14.30
N CYS A 198 -6.76 8.01 12.99
CA CYS A 198 -7.97 8.61 12.41
C CYS A 198 -9.25 7.84 12.78
N LEU A 199 -9.20 6.51 12.83
CA LEU A 199 -10.30 5.68 13.34
C LEU A 199 -10.47 5.80 14.86
N MET A 200 -9.37 5.74 15.63
CA MET A 200 -9.42 5.87 17.09
C MET A 200 -10.06 7.18 17.53
N ASP A 201 -9.63 8.30 16.93
CA ASP A 201 -10.13 9.65 17.16
C ASP A 201 -11.61 9.81 16.75
N GLY A 202 -12.18 8.85 16.02
CA GLY A 202 -13.57 8.87 15.55
C GLY A 202 -13.80 9.77 14.34
N ALA A 203 -12.74 10.21 13.67
CA ALA A 203 -12.84 10.99 12.44
C ALA A 203 -13.38 10.13 11.27
N GLY A 204 -12.92 8.88 11.19
CA GLY A 204 -13.42 7.87 10.25
C GLY A 204 -14.13 6.70 10.92
N GLU A 205 -14.85 5.92 10.12
CA GLU A 205 -15.58 4.72 10.52
C GLU A 205 -14.83 3.42 10.20
N VAL A 206 -13.85 3.49 9.29
CA VAL A 206 -12.97 2.37 8.90
C VAL A 206 -11.54 2.88 8.66
N ALA A 207 -10.54 2.09 9.05
CA ALA A 207 -9.14 2.30 8.69
C ALA A 207 -8.61 1.14 7.86
N PHE A 208 -7.95 1.45 6.75
CA PHE A 208 -7.28 0.46 5.90
C PHE A 208 -5.79 0.42 6.22
N VAL A 209 -5.33 -0.67 6.84
CA VAL A 209 -4.00 -0.78 7.46
C VAL A 209 -3.42 -2.20 7.31
N LYS A 210 -2.23 -2.46 7.86
CA LYS A 210 -1.66 -3.81 7.98
C LYS A 210 -2.22 -4.50 9.23
N HIS A 211 -2.29 -5.83 9.21
CA HIS A 211 -2.84 -6.64 10.31
C HIS A 211 -2.21 -6.38 11.68
N THR A 212 -0.92 -6.02 11.76
CA THR A 212 -0.22 -5.76 13.02
C THR A 212 -0.52 -4.39 13.63
N THR A 213 -1.11 -3.45 12.88
CA THR A 213 -1.25 -2.04 13.31
C THR A 213 -2.03 -1.87 14.61
N VAL A 214 -3.06 -2.69 14.84
CA VAL A 214 -3.85 -2.62 16.09
C VAL A 214 -3.01 -3.08 17.28
N SER A 215 -2.27 -4.19 17.13
CA SER A 215 -1.41 -4.75 18.19
C SER A 215 -0.18 -3.90 18.50
N GLU A 216 0.29 -3.11 17.54
CA GLU A 216 1.38 -2.13 17.70
C GLU A 216 0.91 -0.83 18.39
N SER A 217 -0.39 -0.68 18.62
CA SER A 217 -1.01 0.50 19.22
C SER A 217 -1.34 0.29 20.70
N PRO A 218 -1.57 1.36 21.49
CA PRO A 218 -2.03 1.23 22.88
C PRO A 218 -3.51 0.84 23.02
N ALA A 219 -4.22 0.62 21.90
CA ALA A 219 -5.66 0.35 21.93
C ALA A 219 -5.98 -1.09 22.34
N SER A 220 -7.14 -1.30 22.97
CA SER A 220 -7.62 -2.66 23.26
C SER A 220 -8.10 -3.33 21.98
N ALA A 221 -7.47 -4.45 21.60
CA ALA A 221 -7.83 -5.19 20.39
C ALA A 221 -9.31 -5.64 20.38
N SER A 222 -9.91 -5.90 21.55
CA SER A 222 -11.32 -6.28 21.70
C SER A 222 -12.32 -5.21 21.23
N ASP A 223 -11.88 -3.96 21.14
CA ASP A 223 -12.75 -2.83 20.78
C ASP A 223 -12.90 -2.70 19.26
N TYR A 224 -12.19 -3.52 18.49
CA TYR A 224 -12.10 -3.45 17.04
C TYR A 224 -12.38 -4.81 16.40
N LEU A 225 -12.75 -4.76 15.12
CA LEU A 225 -12.98 -5.93 14.28
C LEU A 225 -12.33 -5.72 12.92
N TYR A 226 -11.98 -6.82 12.26
CA TYR A 226 -11.70 -6.82 10.83
C TYR A 226 -12.99 -6.95 10.03
N LEU A 227 -13.08 -6.26 8.89
CA LEU A 227 -14.02 -6.57 7.82
C LEU A 227 -13.36 -7.55 6.86
N CYS A 228 -13.98 -8.71 6.66
CA CYS A 228 -13.44 -9.78 5.83
C CYS A 228 -13.82 -9.60 4.37
N TYR A 229 -13.00 -10.15 3.46
CA TYR A 229 -13.22 -10.10 2.02
C TYR A 229 -14.56 -10.73 1.57
N ASP A 230 -15.06 -11.72 2.32
CA ASP A 230 -16.35 -12.39 2.07
C ASP A 230 -17.57 -11.59 2.56
N GLY A 231 -17.33 -10.46 3.24
CA GLY A 231 -18.37 -9.58 3.78
C GLY A 231 -18.77 -9.87 5.23
N THR A 232 -18.11 -10.80 5.91
CA THR A 232 -18.26 -11.04 7.35
C THR A 232 -17.32 -10.16 8.18
N THR A 233 -17.31 -10.35 9.50
CA THR A 233 -16.35 -9.74 10.43
C THR A 233 -15.59 -10.79 11.21
N ALA A 234 -14.36 -10.49 11.63
CA ALA A 234 -13.60 -11.32 12.56
C ALA A 234 -12.90 -10.49 13.62
N GLU A 235 -12.50 -11.15 14.71
CA GLU A 235 -11.71 -10.54 15.78
C GLU A 235 -10.30 -10.17 15.30
N ILE A 236 -9.72 -9.14 15.92
CA ILE A 236 -8.31 -8.78 15.70
C ILE A 236 -7.43 -9.97 16.05
N GLY A 237 -6.46 -10.27 15.18
CA GLY A 237 -5.65 -11.49 15.25
C GLY A 237 -6.06 -12.60 14.28
N GLN A 238 -7.33 -12.63 13.82
CA GLN A 238 -7.82 -13.63 12.84
C GLN A 238 -7.50 -13.27 11.39
N HIS A 239 -6.44 -12.50 11.15
CA HIS A 239 -6.12 -11.91 9.85
C HIS A 239 -5.80 -12.96 8.77
N ILE A 240 -5.30 -14.15 9.14
CA ILE A 240 -5.04 -15.24 8.18
C ILE A 240 -6.33 -15.65 7.46
N ASN A 241 -7.46 -15.67 8.17
CA ASN A 241 -8.76 -16.04 7.60
C ASN A 241 -9.62 -14.82 7.23
N CYS A 242 -9.28 -13.63 7.73
CA CYS A 242 -10.03 -12.40 7.52
C CYS A 242 -9.09 -11.23 7.15
N HIS A 243 -8.84 -11.09 5.86
CA HIS A 243 -8.07 -10.00 5.26
C HIS A 243 -8.69 -9.59 3.92
N LEU A 244 -8.23 -8.48 3.36
CA LEU A 244 -8.61 -8.08 2.00
C LEU A 244 -7.69 -8.72 0.97
N ALA A 245 -6.37 -8.70 1.22
CA ALA A 245 -5.36 -9.36 0.40
C ALA A 245 -4.12 -9.69 1.24
N LYS A 246 -3.39 -10.74 0.84
CA LYS A 246 -2.00 -10.96 1.25
C LYS A 246 -1.11 -10.25 0.25
N VAL A 247 -0.19 -9.41 0.72
CA VAL A 247 0.59 -8.50 -0.12
C VAL A 247 2.09 -8.63 0.17
N PRO A 248 2.95 -8.35 -0.82
CA PRO A 248 4.41 -8.36 -0.64
C PRO A 248 4.84 -7.37 0.44
N SER A 249 5.91 -7.70 1.18
CA SER A 249 6.51 -6.80 2.16
C SER A 249 7.14 -5.57 1.50
N HIS A 250 7.65 -4.65 2.32
CA HIS A 250 8.37 -3.50 1.80
C HIS A 250 9.77 -3.97 1.40
N ALA A 251 10.36 -3.30 0.42
CA ALA A 251 11.68 -3.64 -0.08
C ALA A 251 12.56 -2.42 -0.24
N VAL A 252 13.84 -2.63 -0.01
CA VAL A 252 14.88 -1.67 -0.38
C VAL A 252 15.05 -1.75 -1.89
N MET A 253 14.90 -0.62 -2.57
CA MET A 253 14.98 -0.51 -4.02
C MET A 253 16.22 0.28 -4.42
N THR A 254 16.83 -0.12 -5.54
CA THR A 254 17.96 0.60 -6.17
C THR A 254 17.78 0.69 -7.68
N LYS A 255 18.64 1.44 -8.37
CA LYS A 255 18.64 1.52 -9.84
C LYS A 255 18.93 0.13 -10.45
N LYS A 256 18.16 -0.28 -11.45
CA LYS A 256 18.40 -1.52 -12.18
C LYS A 256 19.82 -1.52 -12.78
N GLY A 257 20.54 -2.63 -12.61
CA GLY A 257 21.93 -2.76 -13.07
C GLY A 257 22.97 -1.98 -12.26
N HIS A 258 22.63 -1.51 -11.04
CA HIS A 258 23.58 -0.80 -10.19
C HIS A 258 24.83 -1.64 -9.88
N SER A 259 26.03 -1.10 -10.16
CA SER A 259 27.31 -1.83 -10.08
C SER A 259 27.70 -2.33 -8.69
N LYS A 260 27.08 -1.77 -7.63
CA LYS A 260 27.30 -2.15 -6.22
C LYS A 260 26.23 -3.06 -5.63
N MET A 261 25.38 -3.69 -6.45
CA MET A 261 24.26 -4.54 -5.98
C MET A 261 24.71 -5.57 -4.93
N THR A 262 25.73 -6.38 -5.24
CA THR A 262 26.24 -7.41 -4.32
C THR A 262 26.76 -6.83 -3.01
N THR A 263 27.38 -5.64 -3.05
CA THR A 263 27.81 -4.94 -1.83
C THR A 263 26.63 -4.48 -0.99
N TYR A 264 25.57 -3.98 -1.62
CA TYR A 264 24.35 -3.54 -0.94
C TYR A 264 23.63 -4.71 -0.27
N VAL A 265 23.41 -5.81 -1.00
CA VAL A 265 22.83 -7.03 -0.42
C VAL A 265 23.66 -7.49 0.78
N LYS A 266 24.98 -7.68 0.60
CA LYS A 266 25.85 -8.17 1.67
C LYS A 266 25.79 -7.29 2.90
N ILE A 267 26.02 -5.99 2.77
CA ILE A 267 26.08 -5.13 3.96
C ILE A 267 24.72 -5.00 4.64
N LEU A 268 23.61 -4.97 3.89
CA LEU A 268 22.27 -4.85 4.50
C LEU A 268 21.87 -6.11 5.26
N LEU A 269 22.17 -7.30 4.74
CA LEU A 269 21.94 -8.55 5.46
C LEU A 269 22.80 -8.66 6.72
N GLU A 270 24.08 -8.29 6.64
CA GLU A 270 24.98 -8.29 7.82
C GLU A 270 24.52 -7.27 8.87
N THR A 271 24.03 -6.10 8.42
CA THR A 271 23.51 -5.06 9.32
C THR A 271 22.22 -5.53 9.99
N SER A 272 21.35 -6.22 9.24
CA SER A 272 20.15 -6.87 9.79
C SER A 272 20.51 -7.93 10.84
N THR A 273 21.54 -8.75 10.59
CA THR A 273 22.00 -9.76 11.56
C THR A 273 22.56 -9.12 12.83
N ARG A 274 23.34 -8.04 12.69
CA ARG A 274 24.01 -7.38 13.83
C ARG A 274 23.08 -6.49 14.65
N TYR A 275 22.19 -5.76 14.00
CA TYR A 275 21.40 -4.67 14.61
C TYR A 275 19.88 -4.88 14.49
N GLY A 276 19.43 -6.05 14.02
CA GLY A 276 18.01 -6.39 13.92
C GLY A 276 17.39 -6.85 15.24
N ASN A 277 18.19 -7.23 16.24
CA ASN A 277 17.67 -7.49 17.58
C ASN A 277 17.41 -6.15 18.30
N ASP A 278 16.16 -5.91 18.66
CA ASP A 278 15.75 -4.66 19.34
C ASP A 278 16.03 -4.65 20.85
N SER A 279 16.69 -5.69 21.36
CA SER A 279 17.13 -5.81 22.75
C SER A 279 18.54 -5.25 22.96
N GLY A 280 18.74 -4.50 24.05
CA GLY A 280 20.05 -4.01 24.49
C GLY A 280 20.36 -2.57 24.07
N ASP A 281 21.57 -2.14 24.39
CA ASP A 281 22.06 -0.77 24.15
C ASP A 281 22.72 -0.66 22.77
N GLY A 282 22.35 0.33 21.96
CA GLY A 282 22.99 0.59 20.68
C GLY A 282 22.05 1.08 19.58
N PHE A 283 22.51 1.02 18.33
CA PHE A 283 21.67 1.26 17.17
C PHE A 283 20.75 0.05 16.95
N ARG A 284 19.45 0.30 16.79
CA ARG A 284 18.44 -0.71 16.50
C ARG A 284 17.83 -0.43 15.13
N MET A 285 17.95 -1.40 14.23
CA MET A 285 17.60 -1.21 12.82
C MET A 285 16.08 -1.14 12.63
N PHE A 286 15.35 -2.03 13.31
CA PHE A 286 13.90 -2.20 13.19
C PHE A 286 13.15 -1.65 14.41
N ASP A 287 13.73 -0.68 15.12
CA ASP A 287 13.03 0.04 16.19
C ASP A 287 13.17 1.55 15.99
N SER A 288 12.07 2.26 16.18
CA SER A 288 12.00 3.72 16.10
C SER A 288 11.77 4.39 17.46
N SER A 289 11.70 3.64 18.57
CA SER A 289 11.33 4.19 19.88
C SER A 289 12.38 5.14 20.49
N LYS A 290 13.62 5.13 19.99
CA LYS A 290 14.64 6.14 20.32
C LYS A 290 14.29 7.54 19.83
N TYR A 291 13.47 7.65 18.78
CA TYR A 291 13.10 8.92 18.14
C TYR A 291 11.69 9.29 18.60
N PRO A 292 11.50 10.37 19.38
CA PRO A 292 10.17 10.79 19.81
C PRO A 292 9.21 10.93 18.64
N ASP A 293 8.01 10.37 18.78
CA ASP A 293 6.98 10.28 17.73
C ASP A 293 7.41 9.50 16.46
N GLY A 294 8.57 8.85 16.50
CA GLY A 294 9.11 8.02 15.44
C GLY A 294 8.36 6.70 15.35
N LYS A 295 7.92 6.38 14.14
CA LYS A 295 7.34 5.09 13.76
C LYS A 295 7.80 4.72 12.37
N ASP A 296 8.19 3.46 12.20
CA ASP A 296 8.57 2.89 10.90
C ASP A 296 9.64 3.73 10.17
N LEU A 297 10.67 4.18 10.89
CA LEU A 297 11.74 5.01 10.31
C LEU A 297 12.78 4.11 9.61
N LEU A 298 13.04 4.35 8.32
CA LEU A 298 13.88 3.56 7.38
C LEU A 298 13.31 2.18 7.04
N PHE A 299 12.84 1.46 8.05
CA PHE A 299 12.26 0.14 7.98
C PHE A 299 11.05 0.07 8.90
N LYS A 300 10.16 -0.90 8.66
CA LYS A 300 9.07 -1.18 9.59
C LYS A 300 9.58 -1.64 10.94
N ASP A 301 8.92 -1.13 11.99
CA ASP A 301 9.27 -1.49 13.36
C ASP A 301 8.92 -2.96 13.68
N SER A 302 8.13 -3.59 12.83
CA SER A 302 7.75 -5.01 12.92
C SER A 302 8.68 -5.95 12.14
N THR A 303 9.74 -5.42 11.52
CA THR A 303 10.69 -6.22 10.73
C THR A 303 11.55 -7.06 11.66
N GLU A 304 11.63 -8.37 11.43
CA GLU A 304 12.52 -9.24 12.20
C GLU A 304 13.91 -9.34 11.55
N LYS A 305 13.95 -9.38 10.23
CA LYS A 305 15.18 -9.46 9.44
C LYS A 305 14.96 -8.98 8.01
N LEU A 306 16.06 -8.85 7.27
CA LEU A 306 16.05 -8.65 5.82
C LEU A 306 16.32 -9.96 5.07
N GLU A 307 15.69 -10.13 3.92
CA GLU A 307 15.93 -11.27 3.00
C GLU A 307 16.39 -10.78 1.63
N ASP A 308 17.30 -11.55 1.00
CA ASP A 308 17.80 -11.25 -0.35
C ASP A 308 16.72 -11.50 -1.39
N VAL A 309 16.36 -10.45 -2.13
CA VAL A 309 15.42 -10.50 -3.25
C VAL A 309 16.03 -9.89 -4.52
N SER A 310 17.35 -9.69 -4.55
CA SER A 310 18.07 -9.01 -5.63
C SER A 310 18.02 -9.75 -6.98
N ALA A 311 17.69 -11.04 -6.96
CA ALA A 311 17.46 -11.84 -8.16
C ALA A 311 16.07 -11.63 -8.78
N MET A 312 15.14 -10.98 -8.07
CA MET A 312 13.77 -10.74 -8.53
C MET A 312 13.66 -9.43 -9.32
N THR A 313 12.75 -9.40 -10.29
CA THR A 313 12.24 -8.15 -10.84
C THR A 313 11.18 -7.58 -9.90
N TYR A 314 10.78 -6.31 -10.08
CA TYR A 314 9.71 -5.75 -9.25
C TYR A 314 8.37 -6.49 -9.47
N GLU A 315 8.04 -6.91 -10.70
CA GLU A 315 6.81 -7.67 -10.97
C GLU A 315 6.82 -9.03 -10.25
N LYS A 316 7.95 -9.74 -10.31
CA LYS A 316 8.10 -11.03 -9.61
C LYS A 316 8.03 -10.88 -8.09
N PHE A 317 8.63 -9.81 -7.55
CA PHE A 317 8.58 -9.52 -6.12
C PHE A 317 7.15 -9.18 -5.68
N LEU A 318 6.43 -8.40 -6.48
CA LEU A 318 5.07 -7.99 -6.16
C LEU A 318 4.06 -9.13 -6.24
N GLY A 319 4.28 -10.08 -7.16
CA GLY A 319 3.44 -11.26 -7.34
C GLY A 319 2.16 -10.99 -8.14
N GLU A 320 1.60 -12.04 -8.74
CA GLU A 320 0.49 -11.94 -9.68
C GLU A 320 -0.80 -11.38 -9.06
N GLU A 321 -1.12 -11.75 -7.81
CA GLU A 321 -2.32 -11.31 -7.12
C GLU A 321 -2.33 -9.78 -6.91
N TYR A 322 -1.24 -9.24 -6.35
CA TYR A 322 -1.10 -7.79 -6.16
C TYR A 322 -1.07 -7.03 -7.50
N MET A 323 -0.41 -7.60 -8.51
CA MET A 323 -0.42 -7.02 -9.86
C MET A 323 -1.83 -7.00 -10.47
N GLY A 324 -2.68 -7.97 -10.14
CA GLY A 324 -4.10 -7.96 -10.49
C GLY A 324 -4.87 -6.80 -9.86
N ASP A 325 -4.65 -6.50 -8.58
CA ASP A 325 -5.26 -5.34 -7.91
C ASP A 325 -4.80 -4.00 -8.52
N VAL A 326 -3.50 -3.90 -8.82
CA VAL A 326 -2.94 -2.73 -9.52
C VAL A 326 -3.54 -2.60 -10.92
N SER A 327 -3.74 -3.70 -11.63
CA SER A 327 -4.44 -3.71 -12.92
C SER A 327 -5.88 -3.23 -12.76
N ALA A 328 -6.64 -3.74 -11.79
CA ALA A 328 -8.02 -3.33 -11.56
C ALA A 328 -8.20 -1.82 -11.29
N ILE A 329 -7.19 -1.19 -10.68
CA ILE A 329 -7.16 0.25 -10.44
C ILE A 329 -6.81 1.05 -11.70
N ASN A 330 -5.93 0.51 -12.55
CA ASN A 330 -5.40 1.21 -13.72
C ASN A 330 -6.15 0.90 -15.03
N ASP A 331 -6.79 -0.26 -15.12
CA ASP A 331 -7.45 -0.73 -16.32
C ASP A 331 -8.82 -0.07 -16.44
N CYS A 332 -8.91 0.86 -17.38
CA CYS A 332 -10.18 1.24 -17.97
C CYS A 332 -10.77 0.00 -18.67
N VAL A 333 -11.85 -0.59 -18.15
CA VAL A 333 -12.73 -1.32 -19.06
C VAL A 333 -13.60 -0.25 -19.72
N PRO A 334 -13.36 0.13 -20.99
CA PRO A 334 -14.28 1.03 -21.66
C PRO A 334 -15.67 0.39 -21.59
N ILE A 335 -16.67 1.17 -21.14
CA ILE A 335 -18.08 0.82 -21.32
C ILE A 335 -18.35 0.90 -22.83
N SER A 336 -17.82 -0.07 -23.58
CA SER A 336 -18.22 -0.30 -24.97
C SER A 336 -19.46 -1.17 -24.91
N ALA A 337 -20.61 -0.49 -25.01
CA ALA A 337 -21.86 -0.99 -25.57
C ALA A 337 -22.12 -2.51 -25.42
N ALA A 338 -22.40 -2.97 -24.20
CA ALA A 338 -23.11 -4.24 -24.05
C ALA A 338 -24.59 -4.01 -24.42
N GLU A 339 -24.93 -4.44 -25.64
CA GLU A 339 -26.26 -4.78 -26.15
C GLU A 339 -27.22 -3.63 -26.53
N SER A 340 -26.91 -2.97 -27.65
CA SER A 340 -27.95 -2.44 -28.56
C SER A 340 -27.86 -3.14 -29.92
N LYS A 341 -28.29 -4.41 -29.97
CA LYS A 341 -28.79 -5.08 -31.18
C LYS A 341 -29.75 -6.22 -30.79
N ARG A 342 -30.97 -5.88 -30.37
CA ARG A 342 -32.10 -6.77 -30.66
C ARG A 342 -32.58 -6.43 -32.08
N PRO A 343 -32.55 -7.37 -33.05
CA PRO A 343 -33.21 -7.13 -34.31
C PRO A 343 -34.71 -7.07 -34.03
N PHE A 344 -35.34 -5.98 -34.43
CA PHE A 344 -36.79 -5.91 -34.61
C PHE A 344 -37.17 -6.97 -35.66
N PHE A 345 -37.74 -8.09 -35.21
CA PHE A 345 -38.48 -8.98 -36.10
C PHE A 345 -39.84 -8.34 -36.36
N VAL A 346 -39.93 -7.56 -37.43
CA VAL A 346 -41.21 -7.21 -38.06
C VAL A 346 -41.58 -8.38 -38.96
N GLY A 347 -42.40 -9.30 -38.42
CA GLY A 347 -42.95 -10.44 -39.15
C GLY A 347 -44.47 -10.34 -39.17
N SER A 348 -44.99 -9.90 -40.31
CA SER A 348 -46.40 -9.60 -40.60
C SER A 348 -47.33 -10.80 -40.47
N LEU A 349 -48.60 -10.50 -40.14
CA LEU A 349 -49.76 -11.38 -40.30
C LEU A 349 -49.80 -12.02 -41.70
N LEU A 350 -50.04 -13.33 -41.74
CA LEU A 350 -50.76 -13.98 -42.83
C LEU A 350 -51.80 -14.93 -42.24
N LEU A 351 -53.06 -14.55 -42.40
CA LEU A 351 -54.20 -15.46 -42.35
C LEU A 351 -54.12 -16.45 -43.51
N SER A 352 -54.33 -17.74 -43.25
CA SER A 352 -55.17 -18.55 -44.14
C SER A 352 -55.76 -19.74 -43.39
N SER A 353 -57.07 -19.86 -43.54
CA SER A 353 -57.96 -20.92 -43.10
C SER A 353 -57.99 -22.05 -44.13
N VAL A 354 -57.89 -23.32 -43.70
CA VAL A 354 -58.51 -24.45 -44.40
C VAL A 354 -58.90 -25.53 -43.38
N ALA A 355 -60.17 -25.92 -43.41
CA ALA A 355 -60.74 -27.08 -42.74
C ALA A 355 -60.72 -28.32 -43.67
N LEU A 356 -60.52 -29.52 -43.11
CA LEU A 356 -61.02 -30.84 -43.55
C LEU A 356 -60.48 -31.89 -42.53
N VAL A 357 -61.26 -32.49 -41.64
CA VAL A 357 -62.25 -33.57 -41.78
C VAL A 357 -61.67 -34.91 -42.29
N LEU A 358 -61.74 -35.91 -41.38
CA LEU A 358 -61.96 -37.38 -41.51
C LEU A 358 -60.81 -38.42 -41.42
N LEU A 359 -61.19 -39.51 -40.71
CA LEU A 359 -60.61 -40.86 -40.49
C LEU A 359 -59.65 -40.96 -39.28
N VAL A 360 -59.91 -41.70 -38.19
CA VAL A 360 -60.72 -42.92 -37.93
C VAL A 360 -61.39 -42.83 -36.56
#